data_AF-A0A507D6Z4-F1
#
_entry.id   AF-A0A507D6Z4-F1
#
_cell.length_a   1.000
_cell.length_b   1.000
_cell.length_c   1.000
_cell.angle_alpha   90.00
_cell.angle_beta   90.00
_cell.angle_gamma   90.00
#
_symmetry.space_group_name_H-M   'P 1'
#
loop_
_entity.id
_entity.type
_entity.pdbx_description
1 polymer ?
#
loop_
_entity_poly.entity_id
_entity_poly.type
_entity_poly.pdbx_seq_one_letter_code
_entity_poly.pdbx_strand_id
1 'polypeptide(L)'
;MDAATEDTVIRNRIALDNRPLRKIVKRFETLRKAVEAKGGKDSSAIEAFELFSTDLAAFQLSVRKQKQMREMNGVQQSHFASDLCSVQDGIQAAKADIEELKVMLVQEQTAAKRKTEYDAVARKCLELPSREESERNMATLREEILALQQTQQRLVQSYAYRKTLLHNVVSAIYTMKDAIENDGDDLSARSIKKERKDEGGSNASLLANGEGGEEGEEEEEDVFGSAGRRKGGASGAGATGDDDEEGAYNDDSKMEES
;
A
#
# COMPACT_ATOMS: atom_id res chain seq x y z
N MET A 1 -29.83 33.54 50.49
CA MET A 1 -28.60 33.53 51.32
C MET A 1 -27.74 32.43 50.73
N ASP A 2 -26.64 32.85 50.12
CA ASP A 2 -25.91 32.14 49.06
C ASP A 2 -24.95 31.09 49.64
N ALA A 3 -24.92 29.87 49.08
CA ALA A 3 -24.13 28.75 49.59
C ALA A 3 -22.62 29.08 49.69
N ALA A 4 -22.11 29.93 48.79
CA ALA A 4 -20.73 30.42 48.84
C ALA A 4 -20.44 31.31 50.07
N THR A 5 -21.43 32.07 50.54
CA THR A 5 -21.32 32.87 51.77
C THR A 5 -21.37 32.00 53.02
N GLU A 6 -22.11 30.89 52.99
CA GLU A 6 -22.20 29.95 54.10
C GLU A 6 -20.89 29.15 54.26
N ASP A 7 -20.30 28.73 53.14
CA ASP A 7 -19.05 27.97 53.10
C ASP A 7 -17.83 28.80 53.55
N THR A 8 -17.86 30.11 53.28
CA THR A 8 -16.85 31.06 53.78
C THR A 8 -17.03 31.35 55.27
N VAL A 9 -18.27 31.42 55.77
CA VAL A 9 -18.57 31.54 57.21
C VAL A 9 -18.17 30.29 57.97
N ILE A 10 -18.43 29.09 57.42
CA ILE A 10 -18.03 27.80 58.01
C ILE A 10 -16.50 27.69 58.06
N ARG A 11 -15.80 28.01 56.96
CA ARG A 11 -14.32 28.06 56.94
C ARG A 11 -13.76 29.03 57.98
N ASN A 12 -14.32 30.23 58.10
CA ASN A 12 -13.89 31.20 59.11
C ASN A 12 -14.14 30.70 60.54
N ARG A 13 -15.26 30.02 60.78
CA ARG A 13 -15.62 29.49 62.11
C ARG A 13 -14.79 28.27 62.51
N ILE A 14 -14.38 27.45 61.56
CA ILE A 14 -13.47 26.32 61.76
C ILE A 14 -12.02 26.81 61.93
N ALA A 15 -11.60 27.82 61.16
CA ALA A 15 -10.23 28.35 61.20
C ALA A 15 -9.94 29.19 62.46
N LEU A 16 -10.94 29.90 62.99
CA LEU A 16 -10.81 30.72 64.19
C LEU A 16 -11.25 29.93 65.43
N ASP A 17 -10.37 29.06 65.94
CA ASP A 17 -10.58 28.48 67.26
C ASP A 17 -10.54 29.60 68.32
N ASN A 18 -11.72 30.03 68.75
CA ASN A 18 -11.89 31.05 69.77
C ASN A 18 -11.74 30.49 71.20
N ARG A 19 -11.47 29.18 71.37
CA ARG A 19 -11.34 28.55 72.69
C ARG A 19 -10.12 29.06 73.49
N PRO A 20 -8.92 29.27 72.91
CA PRO A 20 -7.78 29.86 73.62
C PRO A 20 -8.05 31.31 74.04
N LEU A 21 -8.66 32.11 73.15
CA LEU A 21 -9.02 33.49 73.45
C LEU A 21 -10.03 33.57 74.61
N ARG A 22 -11.09 32.75 74.58
CA ARG A 22 -12.07 32.65 75.67
C ARG A 22 -11.44 32.19 76.98
N LYS A 23 -10.42 31.31 76.93
CA LYS A 23 -9.68 30.88 78.13
C LYS A 23 -8.94 32.06 78.77
N ILE A 24 -8.22 32.85 77.97
CA ILE A 24 -7.47 34.02 78.44
C ILE A 24 -8.40 35.07 79.05
N VAL A 25 -9.54 35.36 78.41
CA VAL A 25 -10.54 36.30 78.94
C VAL A 25 -11.03 35.86 80.32
N LYS A 26 -11.34 34.57 80.49
CA LYS A 26 -11.74 34.01 81.81
C LYS A 26 -10.62 34.09 82.86
N ARG A 27 -9.36 33.87 82.46
CA ARG A 27 -8.19 34.01 83.34
C ARG A 27 -7.99 35.47 83.77
N PHE A 28 -8.17 36.41 82.85
CA PHE A 28 -8.11 37.84 83.13
C PHE A 28 -9.20 38.28 84.11
N GLU A 29 -10.44 37.82 83.93
CA GLU A 29 -11.54 38.08 84.86
C GLU A 29 -11.26 37.52 86.26
N THR A 30 -10.63 36.35 86.34
CA THR A 30 -10.24 35.71 87.61
C THR A 30 -9.14 36.51 88.31
N LEU A 31 -8.12 36.94 87.57
CA LEU A 31 -7.06 37.82 88.07
C LEU A 31 -7.65 39.15 88.57
N ARG A 32 -8.52 39.78 87.79
CA ARG A 32 -9.19 41.03 88.16
C ARG A 32 -9.92 40.88 89.50
N LYS A 33 -10.73 39.83 89.66
CA LYS A 33 -11.47 39.56 90.91
C LYS A 33 -10.53 39.30 92.08
N ALA A 34 -9.43 38.57 91.88
CA ALA A 34 -8.45 38.27 92.92
C ALA A 34 -7.71 39.54 93.40
N VAL A 35 -7.45 40.49 92.49
CA VAL A 35 -6.83 41.78 92.81
C VAL A 35 -7.82 42.70 93.55
N GLU A 36 -9.07 42.77 93.09
CA GLU A 36 -10.14 43.59 93.69
C GLU A 36 -10.52 43.14 95.11
N ALA A 37 -10.48 41.84 95.41
CA ALA A 37 -10.96 41.29 96.68
C ALA A 37 -10.07 41.62 97.91
N LYS A 38 -8.76 41.87 97.74
CA LYS A 38 -7.80 41.99 98.87
C LYS A 38 -6.57 42.91 98.64
N GLY A 39 -6.68 43.93 97.78
CA GLY A 39 -5.61 44.93 97.63
C GLY A 39 -4.31 44.42 96.99
N GLY A 40 -4.37 43.31 96.25
CA GLY A 40 -3.31 42.89 95.32
C GLY A 40 -2.04 42.24 95.91
N LYS A 41 -1.97 41.95 97.22
CA LYS A 41 -0.79 41.34 97.88
C LYS A 41 -0.98 39.90 98.37
N ASP A 42 -2.13 39.29 98.13
CA ASP A 42 -2.42 37.91 98.51
C ASP A 42 -1.78 36.91 97.52
N SER A 43 -1.32 35.75 98.02
CA SER A 43 -0.75 34.64 97.22
C SER A 43 -1.65 34.25 96.04
N SER A 44 -2.98 34.30 96.23
CA SER A 44 -3.98 33.99 95.20
C SER A 44 -3.95 34.96 94.00
N ALA A 45 -3.63 36.24 94.21
CA ALA A 45 -3.52 37.21 93.11
C ALA A 45 -2.24 36.99 92.29
N ILE A 46 -1.15 36.59 92.96
CA ILE A 46 0.14 36.25 92.31
C ILE A 46 -0.02 34.99 91.46
N GLU A 47 -0.61 33.92 92.00
CA GLU A 47 -0.90 32.69 91.25
C GLU A 47 -1.82 32.94 90.03
N ALA A 48 -2.86 33.77 90.20
CA ALA A 48 -3.74 34.14 89.09
C ALA A 48 -3.01 34.93 88.00
N PHE A 49 -2.03 35.76 88.38
CA PHE A 49 -1.22 36.55 87.46
C PHE A 49 -0.24 35.67 86.68
N GLU A 50 0.44 34.73 87.33
CA GLU A 50 1.34 33.78 86.67
C GLU A 50 0.57 32.90 85.67
N LEU A 51 -0.62 32.42 86.06
CA LEU A 51 -1.46 31.60 85.19
C LEU A 51 -2.02 32.38 83.99
N PHE A 52 -2.40 33.65 84.18
CA PHE A 52 -2.78 34.53 83.08
C PHE A 52 -1.60 34.81 82.15
N SER A 53 -0.41 35.10 82.69
CA SER A 53 0.78 35.43 81.91
C SER A 53 1.26 34.24 81.06
N THR A 54 1.22 33.03 81.62
CA THR A 54 1.55 31.79 80.89
C THR A 54 0.54 31.48 79.79
N ASP A 55 -0.77 31.58 80.07
CA ASP A 55 -1.81 31.38 79.05
C ASP A 55 -1.74 32.46 77.94
N LEU A 56 -1.39 33.70 78.29
CA LEU A 56 -1.18 34.79 77.32
C LEU A 56 0.05 34.55 76.43
N ALA A 57 1.17 34.13 77.01
CA ALA A 57 2.39 33.80 76.26
C ALA A 57 2.14 32.62 75.29
N ALA A 58 1.43 31.59 75.74
CA ALA A 58 1.04 30.45 74.90
C ALA A 58 0.15 30.89 73.72
N PHE A 59 -0.79 31.81 73.96
CA PHE A 59 -1.63 32.36 72.90
C PHE A 59 -0.84 33.21 71.89
N GLN A 60 0.06 34.07 72.37
CA GLN A 60 0.94 34.83 71.48
C GLN A 60 1.77 33.92 70.57
N LEU A 61 2.31 32.83 71.12
CA LEU A 61 3.03 31.82 70.32
C LEU A 61 2.11 31.16 69.28
N SER A 62 0.88 30.80 69.66
CA SER A 62 -0.10 30.22 68.74
C SER A 62 -0.42 31.16 67.57
N VAL A 63 -0.65 32.45 67.85
CA VAL A 63 -0.92 33.47 66.81
C VAL A 63 0.28 33.62 65.87
N ARG A 64 1.50 33.63 66.39
CA ARG A 64 2.73 33.68 65.57
C ARG A 64 2.84 32.45 64.67
N LYS A 65 2.57 31.25 65.20
CA LYS A 65 2.55 30.00 64.43
C LYS A 65 1.52 30.05 63.30
N GLN A 66 0.31 30.53 63.58
CA GLN A 66 -0.75 30.67 62.56
C GLN A 66 -0.34 31.65 61.45
N LYS A 67 0.28 32.78 61.81
CA LYS A 67 0.83 33.72 60.83
C LYS A 67 1.87 33.06 59.92
N GLN A 68 2.85 32.36 60.52
CA GLN A 68 3.89 31.68 59.76
C GLN A 68 3.32 30.56 58.86
N MET A 69 2.35 29.80 59.35
CA MET A 69 1.65 28.79 58.55
C MET A 69 0.93 29.41 57.35
N ARG A 70 0.28 30.57 57.54
CA ARG A 70 -0.36 31.30 56.43
C ARG A 70 0.64 31.75 55.38
N GLU A 71 1.79 32.29 55.81
CA GLU A 71 2.86 32.73 54.90
C GLU A 71 3.42 31.54 54.11
N MET A 72 3.74 30.44 54.80
CA MET A 72 4.20 29.20 54.19
C MET A 72 3.19 28.64 53.19
N ASN A 73 1.90 28.60 53.55
CA ASN A 73 0.85 28.13 52.65
C ASN A 73 0.74 28.99 51.39
N GLY A 74 0.95 30.31 51.49
CA GLY A 74 0.97 31.21 50.33
C GLY A 74 2.12 30.88 49.37
N VAL A 75 3.31 30.64 49.91
CA VAL A 75 4.47 30.19 49.12
C VAL A 75 4.18 28.83 48.48
N GLN A 76 3.64 27.89 49.24
CA GLN A 76 3.33 26.55 48.75
C GLN A 76 2.27 26.55 47.64
N GLN A 77 1.24 27.39 47.74
CA GLN A 77 0.26 27.58 46.67
C GLN A 77 0.91 28.10 45.38
N SER A 78 1.85 29.04 45.49
CA SER A 78 2.59 29.54 44.33
C SER A 78 3.42 28.45 43.66
N HIS A 79 4.09 27.60 44.46
CA HIS A 79 4.84 26.46 43.92
C HIS A 79 3.93 25.48 43.20
N PHE A 80 2.81 25.08 43.82
CA PHE A 80 1.86 24.17 43.16
C PHE A 80 1.26 24.76 41.88
N ALA A 81 1.00 26.06 41.84
CA ALA A 81 0.54 26.70 40.60
C ALA A 81 1.60 26.64 39.49
N SER A 82 2.87 26.85 39.84
CA SER A 82 3.99 26.72 38.90
C SER A 82 4.17 25.28 38.40
N ASP A 83 4.09 24.31 39.31
CA ASP A 83 4.21 22.89 38.97
C ASP A 83 3.06 22.43 38.05
N LEU A 84 1.83 22.90 38.32
CA LEU A 84 0.68 22.64 37.45
C LEU A 84 0.90 23.20 36.04
N CYS A 85 1.45 24.41 35.91
CA CYS A 85 1.78 24.99 34.60
C CYS A 85 2.84 24.14 33.88
N SER A 86 3.91 23.75 34.57
CA SER A 86 4.98 22.91 34.01
C SER A 86 4.44 21.54 33.53
N VAL A 87 3.58 20.90 34.32
CA VAL A 87 2.92 19.65 33.93
C VAL A 87 2.01 19.86 32.72
N GLN A 88 1.25 20.94 32.67
CA GLN A 88 0.39 21.27 31.54
C GLN A 88 1.20 21.49 30.25
N ASP A 89 2.33 22.19 30.34
CA ASP A 89 3.24 22.42 29.22
C ASP A 89 3.86 21.10 28.75
N GLY A 90 4.28 20.24 29.69
CA GLY A 90 4.77 18.90 29.38
C GLY A 90 3.73 18.02 28.68
N ILE A 91 2.46 18.11 29.10
CA ILE A 91 1.35 17.40 28.43
C ILE A 91 1.16 17.92 27.00
N GLN A 92 1.24 19.23 26.78
CA GLN A 92 1.11 19.81 25.44
C GLN A 92 2.26 19.40 24.53
N ALA A 93 3.49 19.41 25.03
CA ALA A 93 4.67 18.94 24.30
C ALA A 93 4.52 17.46 23.91
N ALA A 94 4.18 16.59 24.86
CA ALA A 94 3.98 15.17 24.59
C ALA A 94 2.87 14.91 23.57
N LYS A 95 1.79 15.71 23.57
CA LYS A 95 0.74 15.62 22.55
C LYS A 95 1.25 16.02 21.16
N ALA A 96 2.09 17.05 21.07
CA ALA A 96 2.71 17.45 19.81
C ALA A 96 3.64 16.35 19.28
N ASP A 97 4.47 15.77 20.15
CA ASP A 97 5.38 14.67 19.80
C ASP A 97 4.61 13.44 19.30
N ILE A 98 3.49 13.09 19.95
CA ILE A 98 2.62 12.00 19.51
C ILE A 98 2.09 12.26 18.09
N GLU A 99 1.68 13.50 17.79
CA GLU A 99 1.14 13.82 16.48
C GLU A 99 2.22 13.78 15.39
N GLU A 100 3.43 14.25 15.69
CA GLU A 100 4.58 14.11 14.81
C GLU A 100 4.92 12.64 14.54
N LEU A 101 4.98 11.81 15.59
CA LEU A 101 5.27 10.39 15.48
C LEU A 101 4.21 9.63 14.66
N LYS A 102 2.93 10.00 14.75
CA LYS A 102 1.88 9.43 13.88
C LYS A 102 2.14 9.74 12.42
N VAL A 103 2.50 10.98 12.10
CA VAL A 103 2.82 11.38 10.72
C VAL A 103 4.01 10.60 10.20
N MET A 104 5.09 10.48 11.00
CA MET A 104 6.27 9.69 10.64
C MET A 104 5.91 8.22 10.41
N LEU A 105 5.07 7.64 11.27
CA LEU A 105 4.65 6.25 11.15
C LEU A 105 3.88 6.01 9.84
N VAL A 106 2.97 6.90 9.46
CA VAL A 106 2.24 6.78 8.17
C VAL A 106 3.20 6.90 6.98
N GLN A 107 4.19 7.80 7.06
CA GLN A 107 5.20 7.95 6.03
C GLN A 107 6.04 6.67 5.85
N GLU A 108 6.52 6.10 6.95
CA GLU A 108 7.30 4.86 6.94
C GLU A 108 6.48 3.66 6.44
N GLN A 109 5.23 3.51 6.88
CA GLN A 109 4.33 2.48 6.36
C GLN A 109 4.11 2.62 4.85
N THR A 110 3.99 3.85 4.36
CA THR A 110 3.84 4.12 2.93
C THR A 110 5.12 3.80 2.17
N ALA A 111 6.29 4.11 2.74
CA ALA A 111 7.59 3.75 2.15
C ALA A 111 7.77 2.23 2.09
N ALA A 112 7.40 1.50 3.15
CA ALA A 112 7.43 0.05 3.19
C ALA A 112 6.52 -0.58 2.13
N LYS A 113 5.28 -0.08 1.97
CA LYS A 113 4.35 -0.53 0.91
C LYS A 113 4.91 -0.29 -0.48
N ARG A 114 5.46 0.90 -0.74
CA ARG A 114 6.10 1.20 -2.03
C ARG A 114 7.27 0.26 -2.29
N LYS A 115 8.10 -0.01 -1.28
CA LYS A 115 9.22 -0.94 -1.40
C LYS A 115 8.74 -2.34 -1.78
N THR A 116 7.71 -2.87 -1.12
CA THR A 116 7.19 -4.20 -1.45
C THR A 116 6.58 -4.26 -2.85
N GLU A 117 5.91 -3.20 -3.29
CA GLU A 117 5.42 -3.06 -4.67
C GLU A 117 6.56 -3.05 -5.69
N TYR A 118 7.61 -2.26 -5.45
CA TYR A 118 8.80 -2.22 -6.31
C TYR A 118 9.52 -3.57 -6.33
N ASP A 119 9.67 -4.24 -5.19
CA ASP A 119 10.28 -5.57 -5.10
C ASP A 119 9.46 -6.62 -5.85
N ALA A 120 8.13 -6.51 -5.84
CA ALA A 120 7.25 -7.38 -6.63
C ALA A 120 7.40 -7.15 -8.14
N VAL A 121 7.49 -5.89 -8.59
CA VAL A 121 7.75 -5.56 -9.99
C VAL A 121 9.15 -6.01 -10.41
N ALA A 122 10.16 -5.76 -9.59
CA ALA A 122 11.54 -6.16 -9.85
C ALA A 122 11.66 -7.68 -10.03
N ARG A 123 10.99 -8.47 -9.17
CA ARG A 123 10.93 -9.93 -9.33
C ARG A 123 10.34 -10.35 -10.68
N LYS A 124 9.22 -9.76 -11.10
CA LYS A 124 8.63 -10.02 -12.43
C LYS A 124 9.55 -9.60 -13.57
N CYS A 125 10.27 -8.48 -13.43
CA CYS A 125 11.25 -8.05 -14.42
C CYS A 125 12.43 -9.03 -14.54
N LEU A 126 12.83 -9.67 -13.44
CA LEU A 126 13.89 -10.69 -13.45
C LEU A 126 13.45 -12.02 -14.07
N GLU A 127 12.15 -12.33 -14.10
CA GLU A 127 11.61 -13.51 -14.79
C GLU A 127 11.65 -13.37 -16.32
N LEU A 128 11.68 -12.13 -16.83
CA LEU A 128 11.78 -11.86 -18.25
C LEU A 128 13.24 -11.99 -18.72
N PRO A 129 13.49 -12.45 -19.97
CA PRO A 129 14.84 -12.53 -20.51
C PRO A 129 15.50 -11.16 -20.51
N SER A 130 16.83 -11.15 -20.36
CA SER A 130 17.58 -9.90 -20.42
C SER A 130 17.31 -9.20 -21.75
N ARG A 131 17.22 -7.87 -21.71
CA ARG A 131 17.00 -7.05 -22.91
C ARG A 131 18.02 -7.37 -24.00
N GLU A 132 19.28 -7.57 -23.63
CA GLU A 132 20.34 -7.94 -24.58
C GLU A 132 20.10 -9.33 -25.21
N GLU A 133 19.61 -10.29 -24.44
CA GLU A 133 19.30 -11.63 -24.94
C GLU A 133 18.12 -11.59 -25.91
N SER A 134 17.07 -10.83 -25.58
CA SER A 134 15.95 -10.59 -26.49
C SER A 134 16.40 -9.89 -27.78
N GLU A 135 17.29 -8.90 -27.68
CA GLU A 135 17.86 -8.19 -28.83
C GLU A 135 18.72 -9.11 -29.71
N ARG A 136 19.53 -10.00 -29.12
CA ARG A 136 20.28 -11.03 -29.86
C ARG A 136 19.33 -12.00 -30.56
N ASN A 137 18.30 -12.50 -29.87
CA ASN A 137 17.32 -13.41 -30.46
C ASN A 137 16.57 -12.74 -31.63
N MET A 138 16.21 -11.47 -31.50
CA MET A 138 15.62 -10.69 -32.60
C MET A 138 16.58 -10.54 -33.79
N ALA A 139 17.87 -10.34 -33.55
CA ALA A 139 18.86 -10.24 -34.62
C ALA A 139 18.99 -11.58 -35.36
N THR A 140 19.13 -12.69 -34.64
CA THR A 140 19.22 -14.05 -35.22
C THR A 140 17.98 -14.37 -36.05
N LEU A 141 16.77 -14.14 -35.52
CA LEU A 141 15.53 -14.39 -36.25
C LEU A 141 15.42 -13.53 -37.52
N ARG A 142 15.89 -12.28 -37.50
CA ARG A 142 15.93 -11.44 -38.70
C ARG A 142 16.88 -11.99 -39.76
N GLU A 143 18.06 -12.46 -39.36
CA GLU A 143 19.01 -13.10 -40.27
C GLU A 143 18.43 -14.38 -40.89
N GLU A 144 17.76 -15.21 -40.08
CA GLU A 144 17.07 -16.42 -40.56
C GLU A 144 15.95 -16.09 -41.55
N ILE A 145 15.12 -15.07 -41.28
CA ILE A 145 14.08 -14.61 -42.21
C ILE A 145 14.70 -14.17 -43.54
N LEU A 146 15.79 -13.38 -43.49
CA LEU A 146 16.47 -12.95 -44.72
C LEU A 146 17.04 -14.13 -45.50
N ALA A 147 17.65 -15.10 -44.81
CA ALA A 147 18.14 -16.32 -45.44
C ALA A 147 17.01 -17.14 -46.09
N LEU A 148 15.88 -17.30 -45.39
CA LEU A 148 14.70 -17.99 -45.92
C LEU A 148 14.14 -17.28 -47.16
N GLN A 149 14.02 -15.95 -47.13
CA GLN A 149 13.59 -15.16 -48.29
C GLN A 149 14.51 -15.34 -49.49
N GLN A 150 15.83 -15.36 -49.29
CA GLN A 150 16.79 -15.62 -50.37
C GLN A 150 16.66 -17.04 -50.93
N THR A 151 16.50 -18.05 -50.07
CA THR A 151 16.30 -19.43 -50.53
C THR A 151 15.00 -19.60 -51.29
N GLN A 152 13.91 -18.98 -50.81
CA GLN A 152 12.63 -18.93 -51.51
C GLN A 152 12.78 -18.30 -52.89
N GLN A 153 13.44 -17.14 -52.99
CA GLN A 153 13.69 -16.47 -54.27
C GLN A 153 14.46 -17.37 -55.24
N ARG A 154 15.52 -18.04 -54.75
CA ARG A 154 16.30 -19.01 -55.55
C ARG A 154 15.46 -20.19 -56.03
N LEU A 155 14.59 -20.73 -55.17
CA LEU A 155 13.70 -21.83 -55.54
C LEU A 155 12.66 -21.40 -56.57
N VAL A 156 12.06 -20.22 -56.41
CA VAL A 156 11.11 -19.65 -57.38
C VAL A 156 11.78 -19.46 -58.75
N GLN A 157 13.01 -18.92 -58.78
CA GLN A 157 13.78 -18.77 -60.02
C GLN A 157 14.09 -20.13 -60.66
N SER A 158 14.55 -21.11 -59.87
CA SER A 158 14.84 -22.46 -60.36
C SER A 158 13.59 -23.17 -60.88
N TYR A 159 12.45 -22.99 -60.22
CA TYR A 159 11.16 -23.52 -60.65
C TYR A 159 10.71 -22.88 -61.96
N ALA A 160 10.78 -21.56 -62.08
CA ALA A 160 10.45 -20.84 -63.30
C ALA A 160 11.33 -21.31 -64.48
N TYR A 161 12.64 -21.44 -64.28
CA TYR A 161 13.57 -21.95 -65.28
C TYR A 161 13.25 -23.39 -65.71
N ARG A 162 12.95 -24.28 -64.76
CA ARG A 162 12.53 -25.66 -65.07
C ARG A 162 11.21 -25.71 -65.81
N LYS A 163 10.24 -24.85 -65.45
CA LYS A 163 8.97 -24.72 -66.16
C LYS A 163 9.19 -24.28 -67.62
N THR A 164 10.08 -23.31 -67.87
CA THR A 164 10.42 -22.89 -69.23
C THR A 164 11.14 -23.99 -70.02
N LEU A 165 12.07 -24.71 -69.38
CA LEU A 165 12.78 -25.83 -70.02
C LEU A 165 11.80 -26.95 -70.41
N LEU A 166 10.89 -27.32 -69.51
CA LEU A 166 9.85 -28.31 -69.80
C LEU A 166 8.97 -27.85 -70.96
N HIS A 167 8.54 -26.59 -70.98
CA HIS A 167 7.75 -26.03 -72.07
C HIS A 167 8.49 -26.11 -73.41
N ASN A 168 9.80 -25.85 -73.43
CA ASN A 168 10.63 -25.99 -74.63
C ASN A 168 10.72 -27.46 -75.09
N VAL A 169 10.91 -28.40 -74.16
CA VAL A 169 10.94 -29.84 -74.49
C VAL A 169 9.60 -30.31 -75.03
N VAL A 170 8.50 -29.92 -74.39
CA VAL A 170 7.14 -30.25 -74.85
C VAL A 170 6.89 -29.67 -76.24
N SER A 171 7.29 -28.41 -76.48
CA SER A 171 7.19 -27.78 -77.80
C SER A 171 8.03 -28.52 -78.86
N ALA A 172 9.26 -28.91 -78.52
CA ALA A 172 10.11 -29.70 -79.41
C ALA A 172 9.48 -31.06 -79.76
N ILE A 173 8.87 -31.75 -78.78
CA ILE A 173 8.14 -32.99 -79.00
C ILE A 173 6.97 -32.77 -79.95
N TYR A 174 6.18 -31.71 -79.76
CA TYR A 174 5.09 -31.37 -80.69
C TYR A 174 5.62 -31.07 -82.10
N THR A 175 6.70 -30.32 -82.25
CA THR A 175 7.29 -30.06 -83.58
C THR A 175 7.82 -31.33 -84.24
N MET A 176 8.41 -32.26 -83.48
CA MET A 176 8.85 -33.56 -84.01
C MET A 176 7.67 -34.44 -84.39
N LYS A 177 6.60 -34.43 -83.57
CA LYS A 177 5.36 -35.13 -83.88
C LYS A 177 4.75 -34.59 -85.18
N ASP A 178 4.61 -33.28 -85.31
CA ASP A 178 4.11 -32.64 -86.52
C ASP A 178 5.00 -32.94 -87.73
N ALA A 179 6.32 -32.95 -87.57
CA ALA A 179 7.24 -33.35 -88.65
C ALA A 179 7.05 -34.82 -89.07
N ILE A 180 6.85 -35.75 -88.12
CA ILE A 180 6.58 -37.16 -88.40
C ILE A 180 5.22 -37.36 -89.07
N GLU A 181 4.18 -36.65 -88.61
CA GLU A 181 2.85 -36.68 -89.22
C GLU A 181 2.89 -36.13 -90.66
N ASN A 182 3.59 -35.01 -90.88
CA ASN A 182 3.77 -34.42 -92.21
C ASN A 182 4.64 -35.29 -93.15
N ASP A 183 5.69 -35.95 -92.66
CA ASP A 183 6.52 -36.89 -93.45
C ASP A 183 5.76 -38.20 -93.78
N GLY A 184 4.86 -38.64 -92.90
CA GLY A 184 3.94 -39.75 -93.17
C GLY A 184 2.90 -39.41 -94.25
N ASP A 185 2.47 -38.16 -94.29
CA ASP A 185 1.58 -37.65 -95.33
C ASP A 185 2.30 -37.45 -96.67
N ASP A 186 3.59 -37.09 -96.70
CA ASP A 186 4.35 -36.88 -97.95
C ASP A 186 4.67 -38.20 -98.71
N LEU A 187 4.69 -39.34 -98.02
CA LEU A 187 4.78 -40.68 -98.66
C LEU A 187 3.41 -41.20 -99.16
N SER A 188 2.31 -40.71 -98.60
CA SER A 188 0.95 -41.12 -99.03
C SER A 188 0.33 -40.17 -100.06
N ALA A 189 0.78 -38.92 -100.13
CA ALA A 189 0.20 -37.86 -100.97
C ALA A 189 0.60 -37.90 -102.46
N ARG A 190 1.54 -38.76 -102.89
CA ARG A 190 1.98 -38.84 -104.31
C ARG A 190 1.23 -39.87 -105.17
N SER A 191 0.34 -40.70 -104.60
CA SER A 191 -0.27 -41.84 -105.33
C SER A 191 -1.78 -41.81 -105.54
N ILE A 192 -2.54 -40.81 -105.08
CA ILE A 192 -4.00 -40.81 -105.32
C ILE A 192 -4.49 -39.43 -105.78
N LYS A 193 -4.38 -39.20 -107.10
CA LYS A 193 -5.11 -38.14 -107.80
C LYS A 193 -5.68 -38.68 -109.11
N LYS A 194 -6.81 -39.41 -109.05
CA LYS A 194 -7.78 -39.49 -110.16
C LYS A 194 -9.17 -40.00 -109.73
N GLU A 195 -10.15 -39.09 -109.82
CA GLU A 195 -11.58 -39.29 -110.12
C GLU A 195 -12.47 -39.98 -109.04
N ARG A 196 -13.68 -39.53 -108.66
CA ARG A 196 -14.73 -38.62 -109.20
C ARG A 196 -15.70 -38.28 -108.02
N LYS A 197 -16.28 -37.06 -107.95
CA LYS A 197 -17.72 -36.70 -108.14
C LYS A 197 -18.72 -37.68 -107.52
N ASP A 198 -19.85 -37.34 -106.89
CA ASP A 198 -20.69 -36.17 -106.54
C ASP A 198 -21.66 -36.83 -105.49
N GLU A 199 -22.10 -36.29 -104.36
CA GLU A 199 -23.20 -35.32 -104.19
C GLU A 199 -23.71 -35.48 -102.73
N GLY A 200 -24.23 -34.40 -102.13
CA GLY A 200 -25.40 -34.49 -101.23
C GLY A 200 -25.19 -34.42 -99.72
N GLY A 201 -25.48 -33.24 -99.14
CA GLY A 201 -26.54 -33.17 -98.12
C GLY A 201 -26.17 -32.84 -96.67
N SER A 202 -26.40 -31.56 -96.33
CA SER A 202 -27.17 -31.07 -95.16
C SER A 202 -26.57 -31.00 -93.74
N ASN A 203 -26.76 -29.79 -93.17
CA ASN A 203 -27.05 -29.44 -91.76
C ASN A 203 -25.89 -29.57 -90.75
N ALA A 204 -25.71 -28.73 -89.74
CA ALA A 204 -26.39 -27.55 -89.20
C ALA A 204 -25.37 -26.95 -88.18
N SER A 205 -25.14 -25.63 -88.18
CA SER A 205 -25.70 -24.69 -87.20
C SER A 205 -25.03 -24.69 -85.81
N LEU A 206 -24.74 -23.47 -85.33
CA LEU A 206 -25.02 -22.98 -83.95
C LEU A 206 -24.18 -23.63 -82.84
N LEU A 207 -23.65 -22.98 -81.79
CA LEU A 207 -23.73 -21.66 -81.14
C LEU A 207 -22.55 -21.70 -80.13
N ALA A 208 -21.79 -20.63 -79.96
CA ALA A 208 -21.99 -19.57 -78.95
C ALA A 208 -21.69 -19.96 -77.48
N ASN A 209 -20.85 -19.09 -76.91
CA ASN A 209 -20.94 -18.47 -75.58
C ASN A 209 -20.73 -19.25 -74.28
N GLY A 210 -20.13 -18.50 -73.35
CA GLY A 210 -20.04 -18.72 -71.90
C GLY A 210 -18.56 -18.70 -71.49
N GLU A 211 -17.93 -17.61 -71.02
CA GLU A 211 -18.35 -16.65 -69.97
C GLU A 211 -19.15 -17.31 -68.85
N GLY A 212 -18.43 -17.60 -67.76
CA GLY A 212 -18.97 -18.04 -66.49
C GLY A 212 -17.86 -17.90 -65.45
N GLY A 213 -17.88 -16.79 -64.73
CA GLY A 213 -17.25 -16.73 -63.41
C GLY A 213 -18.06 -17.55 -62.44
N GLU A 214 -17.39 -18.10 -61.42
CA GLU A 214 -18.05 -18.53 -60.20
C GLU A 214 -17.08 -18.38 -59.05
N GLU A 215 -17.56 -17.68 -58.03
CA GLU A 215 -17.00 -17.51 -56.71
C GLU A 215 -17.01 -18.86 -55.97
N GLY A 216 -16.03 -19.05 -55.09
CA GLY A 216 -15.98 -20.19 -54.18
C GLY A 216 -15.23 -19.77 -52.93
N GLU A 217 -16.01 -19.32 -51.95
CA GLU A 217 -15.63 -19.18 -50.55
C GLU A 217 -15.22 -20.56 -50.00
N GLU A 218 -14.07 -20.64 -49.32
CA GLU A 218 -13.80 -21.70 -48.34
C GLU A 218 -13.27 -21.03 -47.07
N GLU A 219 -14.15 -20.97 -46.07
CA GLU A 219 -13.80 -20.90 -44.64
C GLU A 219 -13.26 -22.26 -44.16
N GLU A 220 -12.84 -22.30 -42.89
CA GLU A 220 -12.33 -23.44 -42.08
C GLU A 220 -10.79 -23.54 -42.00
N GLU A 221 -10.13 -23.71 -40.86
CA GLU A 221 -10.55 -23.86 -39.46
C GLU A 221 -9.29 -23.62 -38.58
N ASP A 222 -9.47 -22.97 -37.42
CA ASP A 222 -8.45 -22.90 -36.37
C ASP A 222 -8.31 -24.26 -35.66
N VAL A 223 -7.21 -24.98 -35.91
CA VAL A 223 -6.82 -26.16 -35.14
C VAL A 223 -5.75 -25.77 -34.11
N PHE A 224 -6.19 -25.30 -32.94
CA PHE A 224 -5.34 -25.23 -31.75
C PHE A 224 -5.61 -26.44 -30.86
N GLY A 225 -4.72 -27.42 -30.89
CA GLY A 225 -4.79 -28.56 -29.99
C GLY A 225 -3.62 -29.51 -30.13
N SER A 226 -2.63 -29.39 -29.25
CA SER A 226 -1.91 -30.57 -28.73
C SER A 226 -1.20 -30.28 -27.41
N ALA A 227 -1.51 -31.17 -26.47
CA ALA A 227 -1.11 -31.20 -25.07
C ALA A 227 0.36 -31.59 -24.86
N GLY A 228 0.89 -31.23 -23.69
CA GLY A 228 2.26 -31.59 -23.29
C GLY A 228 2.51 -31.58 -21.78
N ARG A 229 1.70 -32.32 -21.02
CA ARG A 229 1.95 -32.72 -19.62
C ARG A 229 3.34 -33.34 -19.47
N ARG A 230 4.19 -32.84 -18.57
CA ARG A 230 5.23 -33.67 -17.92
C ARG A 230 5.31 -33.39 -16.42
N LYS A 231 5.23 -34.51 -15.68
CA LYS A 231 5.29 -34.67 -14.24
C LYS A 231 6.63 -35.33 -13.91
N GLY A 232 7.30 -34.91 -12.84
CA GLY A 232 8.50 -35.51 -12.26
C GLY A 232 9.46 -34.39 -11.80
N GLY A 233 9.93 -34.29 -10.58
CA GLY A 233 9.98 -35.25 -9.48
C GLY A 233 11.42 -35.31 -8.93
N ALA A 234 11.60 -34.71 -7.75
CA ALA A 234 12.59 -35.00 -6.70
C ALA A 234 14.00 -34.35 -6.66
N SER A 235 14.33 -33.98 -5.41
CA SER A 235 15.61 -33.65 -4.74
C SER A 235 16.08 -32.19 -4.85
N GLY A 236 16.45 -31.46 -3.79
CA GLY A 236 16.63 -31.77 -2.36
C GLY A 236 18.00 -31.25 -1.88
N ALA A 237 18.00 -30.12 -1.15
CA ALA A 237 19.05 -29.52 -0.27
C ALA A 237 18.97 -27.99 -0.41
N GLY A 238 18.98 -27.10 0.59
CA GLY A 238 19.22 -27.15 2.03
C GLY A 238 19.67 -25.72 2.46
N ALA A 239 19.31 -25.28 3.68
CA ALA A 239 19.60 -23.97 4.32
C ALA A 239 18.76 -22.78 3.78
N THR A 240 18.17 -21.88 4.56
CA THR A 240 18.42 -21.26 5.89
C THR A 240 17.04 -20.91 6.51
N GLY A 241 16.79 -21.03 7.82
CA GLY A 241 17.16 -20.03 8.83
C GLY A 241 16.35 -18.75 8.66
N ASP A 242 15.28 -18.55 9.46
CA ASP A 242 14.96 -17.29 10.15
C ASP A 242 13.59 -17.36 10.87
N ASP A 243 13.55 -16.68 12.01
CA ASP A 243 12.56 -16.72 13.09
C ASP A 243 11.18 -16.14 12.72
N ASP A 244 10.13 -16.93 12.88
CA ASP A 244 8.73 -16.46 12.92
C ASP A 244 8.29 -16.30 14.39
N GLU A 245 8.58 -15.14 14.98
CA GLU A 245 7.84 -14.65 16.16
C GLU A 245 6.54 -13.98 15.70
N GLU A 246 5.48 -14.78 15.53
CA GLU A 246 4.11 -14.26 15.36
C GLU A 246 3.59 -13.68 16.69
N GLY A 247 3.78 -12.37 16.87
CA GLY A 247 3.07 -11.59 17.88
C GLY A 247 1.62 -11.33 17.47
N ALA A 248 0.71 -12.24 17.84
CA ALA A 248 -0.72 -12.01 17.76
C ALA A 248 -1.15 -10.92 18.77
N TYR A 249 -1.31 -9.68 18.29
CA TYR A 249 -2.00 -8.64 19.05
C TYR A 249 -3.50 -8.91 19.01
N ASN A 250 -4.02 -9.50 20.09
CA ASN A 250 -5.45 -9.53 20.34
C ASN A 250 -5.94 -8.08 20.58
N ASP A 251 -6.63 -7.54 19.57
CA ASP A 251 -7.48 -6.36 19.71
C ASP A 251 -8.76 -6.78 20.43
N ASP A 252 -8.75 -6.68 21.76
CA ASP A 252 -9.95 -6.79 22.58
C ASP A 252 -9.99 -5.60 23.55
N SER A 253 -10.34 -4.44 22.99
CA SER A 253 -10.76 -3.27 23.74
C SER A 253 -12.14 -2.83 23.26
N LYS A 254 -13.14 -3.69 23.46
CA LYS A 254 -14.53 -3.24 23.66
C LYS A 254 -14.71 -2.84 25.12
N MET A 255 -14.45 -1.57 25.41
CA MET A 255 -15.09 -0.85 26.52
C MET A 255 -15.88 0.31 25.93
N GLU A 256 -17.19 0.19 25.96
CA GLU A 256 -18.27 1.20 25.92
C GLU A 256 -19.56 0.34 25.82
N GLU A 257 -20.65 0.50 26.57
CA GLU A 257 -21.11 1.49 27.55
C GLU A 257 -22.38 0.86 28.18
N SER A 258 -22.53 0.92 29.50
CA SER A 258 -23.82 0.90 30.25
C SER A 258 -23.59 1.29 31.70
#